data_AF-A0A9Y2JTD9-F1
#
_entry.id   AF-A0A9Y2JTD9-F1
#
_cell.length_a   1.000
_cell.length_b   1.000
_cell.length_c   1.000
_cell.angle_alpha   90.00
_cell.angle_beta   90.00
_cell.angle_gamma   90.00
#
_symmetry.space_group_name_H-M   'P 1'
#
loop_
_entity.id
_entity.type
_entity.pdbx_description
1 polymer ?
#
loop_
_entity_poly.entity_id
_entity_poly.type
_entity_poly.pdbx_seq_one_letter_code
_entity_poly.pdbx_strand_id
1 'polypeptide(L)'
;MSDDLRGLPPRRELPDDVRDRLRAEVRAGIGKPRRTKHLWYAAAAAVVVLAAGAVVATQAVRQQPVAGPPPPAPDPGNRLTLDAKVATSSLDRCWAAVKGAGKEDRVPPREEWVPLFTEVLAGDSVVAVTAAGKPMFCETTATTVTLSDPGATPAYAPGTRVGLLLHSPTGVVAGVVDAGSAPPFLDSRTESGDNMSQSIRPSTVTGQFVAMTRAALWTTTLSLENPPAPGGTVLPTPPPWLVMVVDRPVTADRTSPAGRALGECLAAAEMEVVPDAAAYAPGPVLEADGYRVVLGRHDERVVVCATQPDRKRPGKTKSTSYLDFTGPQPPPARTLIVDTLGGTESEAEQGKARRPFTAALPTTATKATIDFGIGTSVEADVVDGMVATWVPQNIHLDPLAKVHVRARDAQGKVVYDGSLMLM
;
A
#
# COMPACT_ATOMS: atom_id res chain seq x y z
N MET A 1 8.95 -25.34 -37.27
CA MET A 1 9.93 -26.24 -36.62
C MET A 1 9.67 -26.16 -35.13
N SER A 2 8.95 -27.17 -34.65
CA SER A 2 8.68 -27.41 -33.24
C SER A 2 9.75 -28.36 -32.76
N ASP A 3 10.51 -28.02 -31.72
CA ASP A 3 11.02 -28.97 -30.73
C ASP A 3 11.83 -28.24 -29.63
N ASP A 4 11.85 -28.88 -28.46
CA ASP A 4 12.72 -28.65 -27.29
C ASP A 4 12.16 -27.84 -26.09
N LEU A 5 11.06 -28.35 -25.50
CA LEU A 5 10.87 -28.34 -24.04
C LEU A 5 11.47 -29.62 -23.43
N ARG A 6 12.80 -29.76 -23.48
CA ARG A 6 13.52 -30.86 -22.82
C ARG A 6 13.79 -30.51 -21.35
N GLY A 7 13.00 -31.09 -20.45
CA GLY A 7 13.29 -30.99 -19.01
C GLY A 7 12.14 -31.36 -18.08
N LEU A 8 10.92 -31.54 -18.59
CA LEU A 8 9.82 -32.01 -17.76
C LEU A 8 9.83 -33.54 -17.67
N PRO A 9 9.70 -34.11 -16.45
CA PRO A 9 9.56 -35.55 -16.31
C PRO A 9 8.33 -36.03 -17.10
N PRO A 10 8.39 -37.23 -17.71
CA PRO A 10 7.31 -37.77 -18.51
C PRO A 10 6.02 -37.77 -17.69
N ARG A 11 4.91 -37.31 -18.29
CA ARG A 11 3.60 -37.33 -17.66
C ARG A 11 3.28 -38.78 -17.29
N ARG A 12 3.37 -39.10 -16.01
CA ARG A 12 2.91 -40.39 -15.49
C ARG A 12 1.39 -40.32 -15.39
N GLU A 13 0.71 -41.28 -15.99
CA GLU A 13 -0.72 -41.46 -15.77
C GLU A 13 -0.95 -41.75 -14.28
N LEU A 14 -1.95 -41.07 -13.69
CA LEU A 14 -2.33 -41.35 -12.33
C LEU A 14 -2.87 -42.79 -12.23
N PRO A 15 -2.41 -43.58 -11.24
CA PRO A 15 -2.98 -44.89 -10.94
C PRO A 15 -4.51 -44.85 -10.81
N ASP A 16 -5.17 -45.89 -11.32
CA ASP A 16 -6.62 -45.94 -11.44
C ASP A 16 -7.34 -45.81 -10.08
N ASP A 17 -6.73 -46.34 -9.01
CA ASP A 17 -7.22 -46.25 -7.63
C ASP A 17 -7.26 -44.81 -7.10
N VAL A 18 -6.24 -44.00 -7.42
CA VAL A 18 -6.20 -42.57 -7.05
C VAL A 18 -7.26 -41.80 -7.81
N ARG A 19 -7.44 -42.12 -9.09
CA ARG A 19 -8.42 -41.48 -9.97
C ARG A 19 -9.86 -41.77 -9.53
N ASP A 20 -10.11 -42.99 -9.08
CA ASP A 20 -11.42 -43.40 -8.59
C ASP A 20 -11.70 -42.86 -7.18
N ARG A 21 -10.69 -42.76 -6.32
CA ARG A 21 -10.81 -42.10 -5.01
C ARG A 21 -11.15 -40.61 -5.14
N LEU A 22 -10.50 -39.90 -6.07
CA LEU A 22 -10.81 -38.49 -6.35
C LEU A 22 -12.24 -38.31 -6.89
N ARG A 23 -12.71 -39.21 -7.77
CA ARG A 23 -14.10 -39.19 -8.25
C ARG A 23 -15.11 -39.48 -7.13
N ALA A 24 -14.76 -40.36 -6.20
CA ALA A 24 -15.59 -40.68 -5.04
C ALA A 24 -15.70 -39.49 -4.07
N GLU A 25 -14.60 -38.79 -3.77
CA GLU A 25 -14.61 -37.59 -2.93
C GLU A 25 -15.41 -36.44 -3.54
N VAL A 26 -15.26 -36.20 -4.86
CA VAL A 26 -16.03 -35.17 -5.56
C VAL A 26 -17.53 -35.49 -5.55
N ARG A 27 -17.93 -36.74 -5.76
CA ARG A 27 -19.35 -37.14 -5.68
C ARG A 27 -19.90 -37.05 -4.25
N ALA A 28 -19.09 -37.34 -3.24
CA ALA A 28 -19.47 -37.21 -1.83
C ALA A 28 -19.70 -35.74 -1.42
N GLY A 29 -19.00 -34.80 -2.05
CA GLY A 29 -19.19 -33.35 -1.85
C GLY A 29 -20.46 -32.78 -2.49
N ILE A 30 -20.92 -33.37 -3.60
CA ILE A 30 -22.07 -32.86 -4.39
C ILE A 30 -23.42 -33.41 -3.87
N GLY A 31 -23.42 -34.49 -3.10
CA GLY A 31 -24.62 -35.27 -2.78
C GLY A 31 -25.24 -35.10 -1.38
N LYS A 32 -24.97 -34.05 -0.61
CA LYS A 32 -25.64 -33.86 0.70
C LYS A 32 -26.82 -32.89 0.61
N PRO A 33 -28.08 -33.38 0.51
CA PRO A 33 -29.25 -32.54 0.70
C PRO A 33 -29.29 -32.06 2.16
N ARG A 34 -29.28 -30.73 2.36
CA ARG A 34 -29.57 -30.11 3.65
C ARG A 34 -30.97 -30.53 4.08
N ARG A 35 -31.08 -31.35 5.13
CA ARG A 35 -32.34 -31.64 5.81
C ARG A 35 -32.87 -30.34 6.43
N THR A 36 -33.87 -29.75 5.79
CA THR A 36 -34.73 -28.71 6.35
C THR A 36 -35.75 -29.36 7.26
N LYS A 37 -35.80 -28.94 8.54
CA LYS A 37 -36.99 -29.09 9.37
C LYS A 37 -37.71 -27.75 9.36
N HIS A 38 -38.92 -27.78 8.81
CA HIS A 38 -39.84 -26.65 8.75
C HIS A 38 -40.25 -26.17 10.14
N LEU A 39 -40.33 -24.85 10.31
CA LEU A 39 -41.37 -24.22 11.12
C LEU A 39 -41.90 -23.01 10.37
N TRP A 40 -43.22 -22.97 10.35
CA TRP A 40 -44.09 -22.16 9.52
C TRP A 40 -44.20 -20.74 10.04
N TYR A 41 -44.07 -19.73 9.17
CA TYR A 41 -45.00 -18.60 9.06
C TYR A 41 -44.94 -18.09 7.62
N ALA A 42 -46.06 -18.22 6.92
CA ALA A 42 -46.29 -17.69 5.59
C ALA A 42 -46.95 -16.31 5.71
N ALA A 43 -46.39 -15.32 5.03
CA ALA A 43 -47.11 -14.37 4.16
C ALA A 43 -46.21 -13.17 3.82
N ALA A 44 -46.32 -12.73 2.55
CA ALA A 44 -45.83 -11.48 1.98
C ALA A 44 -44.33 -11.35 1.67
N ALA A 45 -43.90 -11.85 0.50
CA ALA A 45 -42.86 -11.21 -0.34
C ALA A 45 -42.79 -11.82 -1.76
N ALA A 46 -43.93 -12.12 -2.38
CA ALA A 46 -43.98 -12.63 -3.75
C ALA A 46 -44.06 -11.48 -4.78
N VAL A 47 -43.13 -10.51 -4.73
CA VAL A 47 -42.93 -9.48 -5.79
C VAL A 47 -41.45 -9.06 -5.95
N VAL A 48 -40.56 -9.28 -4.97
CA VAL A 48 -39.21 -8.67 -4.99
C VAL A 48 -38.13 -9.53 -5.66
N VAL A 49 -38.37 -10.83 -5.91
CA VAL A 49 -37.33 -11.75 -6.42
C VAL A 49 -37.06 -11.62 -7.93
N LEU A 50 -37.94 -10.95 -8.70
CA LEU A 50 -37.73 -10.74 -10.14
C LEU A 50 -36.89 -9.50 -10.49
N ALA A 51 -36.75 -8.53 -9.57
CA ALA A 51 -35.93 -7.32 -9.84
C ALA A 51 -34.44 -7.53 -9.52
N ALA A 52 -34.11 -8.29 -8.46
CA ALA A 52 -32.71 -8.55 -8.09
C ALA A 52 -32.02 -9.59 -9.02
N GLY A 53 -32.79 -10.47 -9.68
CA GLY A 53 -32.25 -11.46 -10.61
C GLY A 53 -31.89 -10.91 -12.00
N ALA A 54 -32.48 -9.78 -12.40
CA ALA A 54 -32.27 -9.20 -13.74
C ALA A 54 -30.94 -8.43 -13.87
N VAL A 55 -30.42 -7.86 -12.79
CA VAL A 55 -29.17 -7.07 -12.84
C VAL A 55 -27.93 -7.97 -12.91
N VAL A 56 -27.95 -9.15 -12.28
CA VAL A 56 -26.82 -10.10 -12.32
C VAL A 56 -26.80 -10.91 -13.62
N ALA A 57 -27.97 -11.22 -14.21
CA ALA A 57 -28.04 -11.98 -15.45
C ALA A 57 -27.73 -11.16 -16.72
N THR A 58 -27.88 -9.83 -16.70
CA THR A 58 -27.65 -9.00 -17.90
C THR A 58 -26.17 -8.78 -18.22
N GLN A 59 -25.24 -8.97 -17.28
CA GLN A 59 -23.80 -8.97 -17.57
C GLN A 59 -23.31 -10.28 -18.20
N ALA A 60 -23.94 -11.42 -17.89
CA ALA A 60 -23.53 -12.72 -18.42
C ALA A 60 -24.04 -12.98 -19.87
N VAL A 61 -25.11 -12.33 -20.31
CA VAL A 61 -25.77 -12.63 -21.60
C VAL A 61 -25.33 -11.69 -22.76
N ARG A 62 -24.60 -10.60 -22.49
CA ARG A 62 -24.17 -9.65 -23.54
C ARG A 62 -22.85 -10.00 -24.25
N GLN A 63 -22.21 -11.12 -23.94
CA GLN A 63 -21.04 -11.60 -24.68
C GLN A 63 -21.43 -12.76 -25.62
N GLN A 64 -22.20 -12.47 -26.66
CA GLN A 64 -22.16 -13.32 -27.85
C GLN A 64 -20.90 -12.94 -28.64
N PRO A 65 -19.96 -13.87 -28.89
CA PRO A 65 -18.80 -13.58 -29.70
C PRO A 65 -19.25 -13.43 -31.16
N VAL A 66 -19.21 -12.20 -31.68
CA VAL A 66 -19.03 -11.99 -33.12
C VAL A 66 -17.67 -12.61 -33.46
N ALA A 67 -17.62 -13.47 -34.48
CA ALA A 67 -16.40 -14.12 -34.95
C ALA A 67 -15.40 -13.09 -35.49
N GLY A 68 -14.69 -12.42 -34.58
CA GLY A 68 -13.52 -11.61 -34.85
C GLY A 68 -12.23 -12.40 -34.59
N PRO A 69 -11.07 -11.87 -35.00
CA PRO A 69 -9.78 -12.45 -34.65
C PRO A 69 -9.69 -12.66 -33.13
N PRO A 70 -8.99 -13.72 -32.66
CA PRO A 70 -8.89 -14.01 -31.24
C PRO A 70 -8.37 -12.77 -30.50
N PRO A 71 -8.99 -12.39 -29.36
CA PRO A 71 -8.48 -11.28 -28.56
C PRO A 71 -7.02 -11.57 -28.18
N PRO A 72 -6.16 -10.54 -28.16
CA PRO A 72 -4.79 -10.69 -27.70
C PRO A 72 -4.79 -11.37 -26.31
N ALA A 73 -3.84 -12.28 -26.09
CA ALA A 73 -3.73 -12.96 -24.82
C ALA A 73 -3.69 -11.94 -23.67
N PRO A 74 -4.45 -12.14 -22.57
CA PRO A 74 -4.46 -11.21 -21.46
C PRO A 74 -3.03 -11.01 -20.95
N ASP A 75 -2.61 -9.75 -20.89
CA ASP A 75 -1.32 -9.36 -20.33
C ASP A 75 -1.21 -9.90 -18.89
N PRO A 76 -0.29 -10.83 -18.58
CA PRO A 76 -0.15 -11.39 -17.25
C PRO A 76 0.19 -10.31 -16.19
N GLY A 77 0.64 -9.12 -16.62
CA GLY A 77 0.91 -7.98 -15.75
C GLY A 77 -0.31 -7.10 -15.40
N ASN A 78 -1.43 -7.20 -16.11
CA ASN A 78 -2.56 -6.25 -15.98
C ASN A 78 -3.78 -6.84 -15.25
N ARG A 79 -3.56 -7.48 -14.09
CA ARG A 79 -4.67 -8.01 -13.28
C ARG A 79 -5.08 -7.01 -12.21
N LEU A 80 -5.85 -6.00 -12.62
CA LEU A 80 -6.71 -5.30 -11.67
C LEU A 80 -7.66 -6.33 -11.06
N THR A 81 -7.69 -6.41 -9.73
CA THR A 81 -8.54 -7.37 -9.01
C THR A 81 -9.51 -6.65 -8.11
N LEU A 82 -10.64 -7.29 -7.82
CA LEU A 82 -11.65 -6.77 -6.90
C LEU A 82 -11.71 -7.67 -5.67
N ASP A 83 -11.21 -7.17 -4.54
CA ASP A 83 -11.50 -7.74 -3.24
C ASP A 83 -12.87 -7.24 -2.76
N ALA A 84 -13.88 -8.10 -2.83
CA ALA A 84 -15.25 -7.75 -2.47
C ALA A 84 -15.40 -7.33 -0.99
N LYS A 85 -14.57 -7.86 -0.08
CA LYS A 85 -14.63 -7.52 1.34
C LYS A 85 -14.06 -6.12 1.57
N VAL A 86 -12.89 -5.84 1.00
CA VAL A 86 -12.28 -4.50 1.04
C VAL A 86 -13.24 -3.50 0.41
N ALA A 87 -13.69 -3.76 -0.82
CA ALA A 87 -14.61 -2.88 -1.54
C ALA A 87 -15.88 -2.57 -0.73
N THR A 88 -16.55 -3.58 -0.18
CA THR A 88 -17.75 -3.36 0.64
C THR A 88 -17.43 -2.49 1.86
N SER A 89 -16.39 -2.84 2.63
CA SER A 89 -16.04 -2.11 3.85
C SER A 89 -15.60 -0.66 3.60
N SER A 90 -14.85 -0.39 2.54
CA SER A 90 -14.40 0.95 2.17
C SER A 90 -15.56 1.79 1.65
N LEU A 91 -16.41 1.25 0.77
CA LEU A 91 -17.55 1.98 0.23
C LEU A 91 -18.60 2.32 1.28
N ASP A 92 -18.80 1.45 2.28
CA ASP A 92 -19.72 1.74 3.39
C ASP A 92 -19.18 2.89 4.27
N ARG A 93 -17.86 2.96 4.46
CA ARG A 93 -17.21 4.11 5.15
C ARG A 93 -17.30 5.39 4.33
N CYS A 94 -17.04 5.33 3.02
CA CYS A 94 -17.21 6.48 2.12
C CYS A 94 -18.65 6.99 2.11
N TRP A 95 -19.64 6.10 2.08
CA TRP A 95 -21.05 6.49 2.20
C TRP A 95 -21.37 7.12 3.55
N ALA A 96 -20.87 6.56 4.65
CA ALA A 96 -21.03 7.15 5.97
C ALA A 96 -20.39 8.55 6.06
N ALA A 97 -19.23 8.76 5.45
CA ALA A 97 -18.56 10.06 5.36
C ALA A 97 -19.38 11.08 4.55
N VAL A 98 -19.96 10.68 3.42
CA VAL A 98 -20.87 11.53 2.63
C VAL A 98 -22.07 11.97 3.45
N LYS A 99 -22.74 11.02 4.13
CA LYS A 99 -23.89 11.32 4.99
C LYS A 99 -23.50 12.23 6.17
N GLY A 100 -22.38 11.94 6.82
CA GLY A 100 -21.87 12.76 7.91
C GLY A 100 -21.53 14.20 7.49
N ALA A 101 -21.17 14.39 6.22
CA ALA A 101 -20.92 15.69 5.62
C ALA A 101 -22.18 16.38 5.03
N GLY A 102 -23.34 15.71 5.02
CA GLY A 102 -24.57 16.23 4.42
C GLY A 102 -24.48 16.45 2.91
N LYS A 103 -23.81 15.56 2.18
CA LYS A 103 -23.55 15.66 0.74
C LYS A 103 -24.24 14.57 -0.10
N GLU A 104 -25.28 13.94 0.44
CA GLU A 104 -26.00 12.86 -0.24
C GLU A 104 -26.62 13.29 -1.57
N ASP A 105 -27.00 14.57 -1.71
CA ASP A 105 -27.56 15.15 -2.94
C ASP A 105 -26.54 15.27 -4.09
N ARG A 106 -25.24 15.16 -3.77
CA ARG A 106 -24.14 15.27 -4.75
C ARG A 106 -23.68 13.94 -5.32
N VAL A 107 -24.19 12.82 -4.80
CA VAL A 107 -23.83 11.48 -5.25
C VAL A 107 -25.08 10.65 -5.54
N PRO A 108 -25.00 9.70 -6.47
CA PRO A 108 -26.04 8.69 -6.61
C PRO A 108 -26.22 7.90 -5.31
N PRO A 109 -27.41 7.31 -5.08
CA PRO A 109 -27.64 6.38 -3.98
C PRO A 109 -26.58 5.27 -3.92
N ARG A 110 -26.26 4.79 -2.72
CA ARG A 110 -25.20 3.81 -2.46
C ARG A 110 -25.36 2.50 -3.25
N GLU A 111 -26.60 2.10 -3.54
CA GLU A 111 -26.96 0.94 -4.34
C GLU A 111 -26.56 1.06 -5.82
N GLU A 112 -26.35 2.28 -6.32
CA GLU A 112 -25.88 2.54 -7.69
C GLU A 112 -24.35 2.57 -7.81
N TRP A 113 -23.63 2.35 -6.70
CA TRP A 113 -22.18 2.34 -6.67
C TRP A 113 -21.65 0.95 -7.03
N VAL A 114 -21.08 0.84 -8.23
CA VAL A 114 -20.54 -0.41 -8.76
C VAL A 114 -19.01 -0.41 -8.59
N PRO A 115 -18.44 -1.22 -7.67
CA PRO A 115 -17.00 -1.33 -7.54
C PRO A 115 -16.41 -2.07 -8.76
N LEU A 116 -15.27 -1.61 -9.23
CA LEU A 116 -14.57 -2.19 -10.38
C LEU A 116 -13.34 -2.98 -9.98
N PHE A 117 -12.46 -2.36 -9.19
CA PHE A 117 -11.24 -2.97 -8.68
C PHE A 117 -10.82 -2.29 -7.38
N THR A 118 -9.92 -2.95 -6.66
CA THR A 118 -9.35 -2.50 -5.40
C THR A 118 -7.83 -2.50 -5.51
N GLU A 119 -7.20 -1.45 -5.01
CA GLU A 119 -5.76 -1.40 -4.78
C GLU A 119 -5.51 -1.24 -3.28
N VAL A 120 -4.59 -2.02 -2.72
CA VAL A 120 -4.27 -2.00 -1.29
C VAL A 120 -2.76 -1.93 -1.14
N LEU A 121 -2.28 -0.92 -0.42
CA LEU A 121 -0.85 -0.76 -0.16
C LEU A 121 -0.61 -0.21 1.25
N ALA A 122 0.02 -1.02 2.10
CA ALA A 122 0.50 -0.67 3.45
C ALA A 122 -0.50 0.12 4.34
N GLY A 123 -1.74 -0.37 4.38
CA GLY A 123 -2.81 0.18 5.21
C GLY A 123 -3.58 1.34 4.57
N ASP A 124 -3.28 1.64 3.31
CA ASP A 124 -4.18 2.37 2.43
C ASP A 124 -4.94 1.39 1.51
N SER A 125 -6.18 1.72 1.21
CA SER A 125 -7.05 0.95 0.32
C SER A 125 -7.88 1.89 -0.54
N VAL A 126 -7.85 1.68 -1.84
CA VAL A 126 -8.58 2.49 -2.82
C VAL A 126 -9.50 1.58 -3.61
N VAL A 127 -10.76 1.98 -3.71
CA VAL A 127 -11.77 1.32 -4.54
C VAL A 127 -12.09 2.25 -5.70
N ALA A 128 -11.86 1.77 -6.92
CA ALA A 128 -12.37 2.41 -8.12
C ALA A 128 -13.83 1.98 -8.33
N VAL A 129 -14.70 2.95 -8.58
CA VAL A 129 -16.16 2.78 -8.58
C VAL A 129 -16.72 3.49 -9.81
N THR A 130 -17.84 3.00 -10.32
CA THR A 130 -18.75 3.83 -11.11
C THR A 130 -20.00 4.12 -10.30
N ALA A 131 -20.36 5.39 -10.14
CA ALA A 131 -21.61 5.82 -9.50
C ALA A 131 -22.51 6.41 -10.60
N ALA A 132 -23.64 5.76 -10.90
CA ALA A 132 -24.50 6.10 -12.04
C ALA A 132 -23.72 6.24 -13.37
N GLY A 133 -22.73 5.36 -13.58
CA GLY A 133 -21.88 5.34 -14.78
C GLY A 133 -20.73 6.36 -14.79
N LYS A 134 -20.60 7.22 -13.77
CA LYS A 134 -19.50 8.19 -13.66
C LYS A 134 -18.35 7.65 -12.80
N PRO A 135 -17.07 7.89 -13.16
CA PRO A 135 -15.93 7.42 -12.40
C PRO A 135 -15.85 8.08 -11.02
N MET A 136 -15.47 7.31 -10.01
CA MET A 136 -15.34 7.76 -8.63
C MET A 136 -14.33 6.87 -7.88
N PHE A 137 -13.59 7.45 -6.94
CA PHE A 137 -12.57 6.77 -6.16
C PHE A 137 -12.83 6.99 -4.67
N CYS A 138 -12.90 5.88 -3.94
CA CYS A 138 -13.03 5.85 -2.48
C CYS A 138 -11.73 5.32 -1.90
N GLU A 139 -10.98 6.19 -1.24
CA GLU A 139 -9.77 5.86 -0.49
C GLU A 139 -10.10 5.78 0.99
N THR A 140 -9.61 4.74 1.66
CA THR A 140 -9.77 4.55 3.10
C THR A 140 -8.48 4.06 3.73
N THR A 141 -8.08 4.68 4.83
CA THR A 141 -6.98 4.24 5.70
C THR A 141 -7.53 3.71 7.02
N ALA A 142 -6.70 3.43 8.04
CA ALA A 142 -7.21 3.05 9.35
C ALA A 142 -8.04 4.17 10.00
N THR A 143 -7.69 5.44 9.73
CA THR A 143 -8.28 6.61 10.42
C THR A 143 -9.03 7.59 9.54
N THR A 144 -8.85 7.53 8.21
CA THR A 144 -9.41 8.51 7.28
C THR A 144 -10.17 7.90 6.11
N VAL A 145 -10.96 8.75 5.48
CA VAL A 145 -11.73 8.48 4.26
C VAL A 145 -11.60 9.69 3.34
N THR A 146 -11.23 9.45 2.08
CA THR A 146 -11.26 10.44 0.99
C THR A 146 -12.12 9.92 -0.15
N LEU A 147 -13.02 10.75 -0.69
CA LEU A 147 -13.88 10.38 -1.80
C LEU A 147 -13.81 11.45 -2.88
N SER A 148 -13.50 11.05 -4.12
CA SER A 148 -13.57 11.95 -5.28
C SER A 148 -15.02 12.31 -5.60
N ASP A 149 -15.25 13.48 -6.19
CA ASP A 149 -16.60 13.88 -6.64
C ASP A 149 -16.95 13.22 -7.99
N PRO A 150 -17.97 12.34 -8.08
CA PRO A 150 -18.39 11.76 -9.36
C PRO A 150 -18.99 12.78 -10.33
N GLY A 151 -19.38 13.97 -9.85
CA GLY A 151 -19.84 15.09 -10.66
C GLY A 151 -18.73 16.00 -11.18
N ALA A 152 -17.49 15.84 -10.73
CA ALA A 152 -16.38 16.66 -11.17
C ALA A 152 -15.88 16.28 -12.57
N THR A 153 -15.48 17.28 -13.35
CA THR A 153 -14.79 17.07 -14.62
C THR A 153 -13.35 16.63 -14.34
N PRO A 154 -12.85 15.52 -14.95
CA PRO A 154 -11.45 15.14 -14.82
C PRO A 154 -10.51 16.26 -15.27
N ALA A 155 -9.45 16.51 -14.51
CA ALA A 155 -8.41 17.48 -14.86
C ALA A 155 -7.43 16.84 -15.85
N TYR A 156 -7.65 17.05 -17.15
CA TYR A 156 -6.85 16.44 -18.22
C TYR A 156 -5.48 17.09 -18.39
N ALA A 157 -4.42 16.28 -18.46
CA ALA A 157 -3.08 16.77 -18.78
C ALA A 157 -3.04 17.32 -20.22
N PRO A 158 -2.46 18.51 -20.45
CA PRO A 158 -2.43 19.14 -21.77
C PRO A 158 -1.88 18.22 -22.87
N GLY A 159 -2.63 18.07 -23.97
CA GLY A 159 -2.21 17.23 -25.10
C GLY A 159 -2.29 15.72 -24.84
N THR A 160 -2.83 15.29 -23.70
CA THR A 160 -3.01 13.88 -23.34
C THR A 160 -4.48 13.53 -23.18
N ARG A 161 -4.75 12.23 -23.01
CA ARG A 161 -6.07 11.68 -22.69
C ARG A 161 -6.16 11.15 -21.26
N VAL A 162 -5.31 11.67 -20.37
CA VAL A 162 -5.27 11.26 -18.97
C VAL A 162 -5.83 12.40 -18.13
N GLY A 163 -6.91 12.12 -17.41
CA GLY A 163 -7.58 13.07 -16.52
C GLY A 163 -7.52 12.63 -15.07
N LEU A 164 -7.11 13.52 -14.16
CA LEU A 164 -7.11 13.25 -12.73
C LEU A 164 -8.46 13.57 -12.09
N LEU A 165 -8.86 12.75 -11.13
CA LEU A 165 -10.06 12.93 -10.31
C LEU A 165 -9.76 12.90 -8.81
N LEU A 166 -8.61 12.32 -8.42
CA LEU A 166 -8.16 12.24 -7.04
C LEU A 166 -6.64 12.41 -6.99
N HIS A 167 -6.19 13.31 -6.12
CA HIS A 167 -4.85 13.24 -5.51
C HIS A 167 -5.08 13.37 -4.01
N SER A 168 -4.83 12.32 -3.24
CA SER A 168 -5.18 12.26 -1.82
C SER A 168 -4.06 12.77 -0.89
N PRO A 169 -4.36 13.05 0.39
CA PRO A 169 -3.33 13.39 1.37
C PRO A 169 -2.27 12.32 1.59
N THR A 170 -2.55 11.04 1.30
CA THR A 170 -1.57 9.94 1.44
C THR A 170 -0.73 9.73 0.18
N GLY A 171 -0.99 10.51 -0.88
CA GLY A 171 -0.32 10.37 -2.17
C GLY A 171 -0.95 9.30 -3.07
N VAL A 172 -2.25 9.03 -2.96
CA VAL A 172 -2.97 8.29 -4.01
C VAL A 172 -3.26 9.23 -5.16
N VAL A 173 -2.93 8.82 -6.39
CA VAL A 173 -3.32 9.51 -7.62
C VAL A 173 -4.28 8.60 -8.39
N ALA A 174 -5.48 9.07 -8.69
CA ALA A 174 -6.46 8.31 -9.44
C ALA A 174 -7.19 9.15 -10.47
N GLY A 175 -7.63 8.51 -11.54
CA GLY A 175 -8.17 9.20 -12.70
C GLY A 175 -8.65 8.26 -13.79
N VAL A 176 -8.82 8.82 -14.98
CA VAL A 176 -9.26 8.10 -16.18
C VAL A 176 -8.24 8.28 -17.32
N VAL A 177 -8.12 7.25 -18.14
CA VAL A 177 -7.42 7.27 -19.43
C VAL A 177 -8.45 6.95 -20.51
N ASP A 178 -8.57 7.79 -21.53
CA ASP A 178 -9.51 7.49 -22.63
C ASP A 178 -9.07 6.23 -23.39
N ALA A 179 -10.05 5.53 -23.97
CA ALA A 179 -9.81 4.29 -24.70
C ALA A 179 -8.80 4.47 -25.85
N GLY A 180 -7.91 3.48 -26.00
CA GLY A 180 -6.92 3.41 -27.09
C GLY A 180 -5.62 4.18 -26.86
N SER A 181 -5.44 4.83 -25.71
CA SER A 181 -4.16 5.42 -25.33
C SER A 181 -3.22 4.40 -24.69
N ALA A 182 -1.93 4.45 -25.04
CA ALA A 182 -0.90 3.66 -24.35
C ALA A 182 -0.78 4.13 -22.89
N PRO A 183 -0.56 3.22 -21.93
CA PRO A 183 -0.42 3.60 -20.53
C PRO A 183 0.85 4.44 -20.34
N PRO A 184 0.74 5.68 -19.87
CA PRO A 184 1.90 6.49 -19.54
C PRO A 184 2.55 6.01 -18.23
N PHE A 185 3.79 6.46 -18.02
CA PHE A 185 4.40 6.43 -16.70
C PHE A 185 3.96 7.68 -15.93
N LEU A 186 3.63 7.51 -14.66
CA LEU A 186 3.41 8.57 -13.71
C LEU A 186 4.71 8.82 -12.96
N ASP A 187 5.29 9.99 -13.20
CA ASP A 187 6.44 10.49 -12.47
C ASP A 187 5.99 11.41 -11.34
N SER A 188 6.72 11.38 -10.24
CA SER A 188 6.54 12.26 -9.11
C SER A 188 7.87 12.84 -8.70
N ARG A 189 8.00 14.17 -8.78
CA ARG A 189 9.23 14.90 -8.45
C ARG A 189 9.04 15.83 -7.25
N THR A 190 9.84 15.63 -6.20
CA THR A 190 9.86 16.50 -5.01
C THR A 190 10.65 17.78 -5.27
N GLU A 191 10.51 18.78 -4.38
CA GLU A 191 11.31 20.01 -4.42
C GLU A 191 12.83 19.75 -4.26
N SER A 192 13.22 18.72 -3.50
CA SER A 192 14.61 18.27 -3.35
C SER A 192 15.21 17.63 -4.63
N GLY A 193 14.38 17.40 -5.64
CA GLY A 193 14.73 16.77 -6.92
C GLY A 193 14.70 15.24 -6.89
N ASP A 194 14.17 14.63 -5.82
CA ASP A 194 13.92 13.19 -5.80
C ASP A 194 12.82 12.86 -6.80
N ASN A 195 12.93 11.72 -7.49
CA ASN A 195 11.98 11.29 -8.51
C ASN A 195 11.59 9.83 -8.28
N MET A 196 10.31 9.53 -8.48
CA MET A 196 9.80 8.17 -8.57
C MET A 196 8.92 8.05 -9.82
N SER A 197 9.05 6.94 -10.54
CA SER A 197 8.26 6.65 -11.72
C SER A 197 7.52 5.32 -11.54
N GLN A 198 6.26 5.28 -11.93
CA GLN A 198 5.48 4.03 -11.96
C GLN A 198 4.56 3.98 -13.17
N SER A 199 4.38 2.78 -13.72
CA SER A 199 3.43 2.54 -14.80
C SER A 199 1.99 2.75 -14.31
N ILE A 200 1.18 3.51 -15.05
CA ILE A 200 -0.27 3.58 -14.81
C ILE A 200 -0.94 2.35 -15.41
N ARG A 201 -1.86 1.72 -14.66
CA ARG A 201 -2.62 0.55 -15.12
C ARG A 201 -4.11 0.86 -15.17
N PRO A 202 -4.64 1.32 -16.32
CA PRO A 202 -6.05 1.61 -16.45
C PRO A 202 -6.88 0.35 -16.66
N SER A 203 -8.09 0.36 -16.13
CA SER A 203 -9.15 -0.59 -16.46
C SER A 203 -9.42 -0.54 -17.96
N THR A 204 -9.35 -1.70 -18.62
CA THR A 204 -9.64 -1.82 -20.06
C THR A 204 -11.10 -1.55 -20.42
N VAL A 205 -11.99 -1.57 -19.41
CA VAL A 205 -13.44 -1.35 -19.60
C VAL A 205 -13.81 0.12 -19.39
N THR A 206 -13.25 0.75 -18.36
CA THR A 206 -13.69 2.08 -17.90
C THR A 206 -12.60 3.15 -17.99
N GLY A 207 -11.37 2.79 -18.33
CA GLY A 207 -10.23 3.71 -18.34
C GLY A 207 -9.75 4.14 -16.94
N GLN A 208 -10.46 3.78 -15.87
CA GLN A 208 -10.11 4.18 -14.51
C GLN A 208 -8.79 3.55 -14.06
N PHE A 209 -7.92 4.33 -13.42
CA PHE A 209 -6.66 3.87 -12.86
C PHE A 209 -6.47 4.39 -11.43
N VAL A 210 -5.64 3.69 -10.67
CA VAL A 210 -5.14 4.10 -9.35
C VAL A 210 -3.63 3.91 -9.35
N ALA A 211 -2.90 4.89 -8.83
CA ALA A 211 -1.47 4.87 -8.66
C ALA A 211 -1.13 5.32 -7.22
N MET A 212 -0.54 4.41 -6.45
CA MET A 212 -0.15 4.64 -5.05
C MET A 212 1.23 5.30 -5.02
N THR A 213 1.34 6.58 -5.42
CA THR A 213 2.64 7.27 -5.53
C THR A 213 3.26 7.58 -4.18
N ARG A 214 2.46 7.72 -3.12
CA ARG A 214 2.91 8.27 -1.81
C ARG A 214 3.56 9.64 -1.91
N ALA A 215 3.40 10.29 -3.06
CA ALA A 215 3.87 11.64 -3.29
C ALA A 215 3.08 12.60 -2.42
N ALA A 216 3.76 13.54 -1.78
CA ALA A 216 3.09 14.57 -1.01
C ALA A 216 2.27 15.49 -1.93
N LEU A 217 0.99 15.62 -1.62
CA LEU A 217 0.00 16.36 -2.42
C LEU A 217 0.45 17.77 -2.84
N TRP A 218 1.14 18.47 -1.94
CA TRP A 218 1.44 19.90 -2.08
C TRP A 218 2.89 20.20 -2.45
N THR A 219 3.81 19.25 -2.28
CA THR A 219 5.25 19.45 -2.45
C THR A 219 5.83 18.56 -3.55
N THR A 220 4.98 17.84 -4.28
CA THR A 220 5.38 16.98 -5.38
C THR A 220 4.70 17.40 -6.67
N THR A 221 5.51 17.60 -7.71
CA THR A 221 5.02 17.78 -9.08
C THR A 221 4.81 16.41 -9.71
N LEU A 222 3.60 16.15 -10.20
CA LEU A 222 3.29 14.95 -10.95
C LEU A 222 3.41 15.22 -12.45
N SER A 223 3.99 14.31 -13.20
CA SER A 223 4.06 14.38 -14.66
C SER A 223 3.80 13.04 -15.32
N LEU A 224 3.31 13.08 -16.56
CA LEU A 224 3.18 11.92 -17.41
C LEU A 224 4.39 11.83 -18.33
N GLU A 225 5.13 10.74 -18.24
CA GLU A 225 6.17 10.43 -19.20
C GLU A 225 5.65 9.39 -20.20
N ASN A 226 5.90 9.67 -21.48
CA ASN A 226 5.67 8.74 -22.57
C ASN A 226 7.02 8.44 -23.20
N PRO A 227 7.76 7.43 -22.70
CA PRO A 227 9.02 7.03 -23.32
C PRO A 227 8.77 6.73 -24.80
N PRO A 228 9.57 7.27 -25.74
CA PRO A 228 10.86 7.94 -25.53
C PRO A 228 10.83 9.49 -25.61
N ALA A 229 9.68 10.14 -25.57
CA ALA A 229 9.59 11.59 -25.76
C ALA A 229 10.19 12.35 -24.55
N PRO A 230 11.21 13.20 -24.74
CA PRO A 230 11.80 13.97 -23.65
C PRO A 230 10.81 15.06 -23.16
N GLY A 231 10.72 15.23 -21.85
CA GLY A 231 9.89 16.26 -21.21
C GLY A 231 8.48 15.77 -20.93
N GLY A 232 8.29 15.12 -19.76
CA GLY A 232 6.98 14.69 -19.29
C GLY A 232 5.97 15.84 -19.23
N THR A 233 4.70 15.53 -19.43
CA THR A 233 3.61 16.51 -19.33
C THR A 233 3.20 16.67 -17.87
N VAL A 234 3.40 17.85 -17.30
CA VAL A 234 2.96 18.15 -15.93
C VAL A 234 1.44 17.97 -15.82
N LEU A 235 1.01 17.21 -14.82
CA LEU A 235 -0.39 16.98 -14.54
C LEU A 235 -1.00 18.23 -13.87
N PRO A 236 -2.22 18.63 -14.25
CA PRO A 236 -2.93 19.70 -13.55
C PRO A 236 -3.35 19.26 -12.14
N THR A 237 -3.67 20.23 -11.29
CA THR A 237 -4.31 19.96 -10.00
C THR A 237 -5.65 19.25 -10.22
N PRO A 238 -5.93 18.12 -9.54
CA PRO A 238 -7.23 17.47 -9.64
C PRO A 238 -8.35 18.35 -9.08
N PRO A 239 -9.62 18.05 -9.40
CA PRO A 239 -10.74 18.70 -8.75
C PRO A 239 -10.72 18.44 -7.22
N PRO A 240 -11.33 19.32 -6.42
CA PRO A 240 -11.47 19.10 -4.98
C PRO A 240 -12.20 17.79 -4.67
N TRP A 241 -11.83 17.14 -3.57
CA TRP A 241 -12.53 15.96 -3.07
C TRP A 241 -13.98 16.30 -2.71
N LEU A 242 -14.88 15.33 -2.87
CA LEU A 242 -16.23 15.48 -2.34
C LEU A 242 -16.19 15.49 -0.81
N VAL A 243 -15.47 14.54 -0.20
CA VAL A 243 -15.22 14.51 1.24
C VAL A 243 -13.79 14.05 1.52
N MET A 244 -13.23 14.59 2.60
CA MET A 244 -12.04 14.09 3.27
C MET A 244 -12.29 14.24 4.77
N VAL A 245 -12.34 13.13 5.50
CA VAL A 245 -12.66 13.12 6.93
C VAL A 245 -11.76 12.15 7.69
N VAL A 246 -11.48 12.49 8.95
CA VAL A 246 -10.96 11.55 9.94
C VAL A 246 -12.17 10.90 10.61
N ASP A 247 -12.56 9.71 10.18
CA ASP A 247 -13.75 9.00 10.69
C ASP A 247 -13.44 8.11 11.89
N ARG A 248 -12.16 7.80 12.14
CA ARG A 248 -11.69 7.00 13.28
C ARG A 248 -10.45 7.63 13.88
N PRO A 249 -10.60 8.74 14.64
CA PRO A 249 -9.45 9.43 15.20
C PRO A 249 -8.70 8.54 16.19
N VAL A 250 -7.38 8.50 16.05
CA VAL A 250 -6.46 7.84 16.98
C VAL A 250 -5.46 8.89 17.45
N THR A 251 -5.22 8.94 18.75
CA THR A 251 -4.23 9.85 19.36
C THR A 251 -2.99 9.07 19.73
N ALA A 252 -1.87 9.36 19.08
CA ALA A 252 -0.55 8.95 19.53
C ALA A 252 0.11 10.07 20.35
N ASP A 253 1.11 9.72 21.16
CA ASP A 253 1.89 10.72 21.89
C ASP A 253 2.67 11.62 20.91
N ARG A 254 2.49 12.92 21.05
CA ARG A 254 3.19 13.98 20.31
C ARG A 254 3.84 15.00 21.26
N THR A 255 3.87 14.68 22.54
CA THR A 255 4.32 15.58 23.62
C THR A 255 5.63 15.13 24.26
N SER A 256 5.96 13.84 24.23
CA SER A 256 7.31 13.40 24.58
C SER A 256 8.34 13.86 23.55
N PRO A 257 9.64 13.89 23.89
CA PRO A 257 10.70 14.12 22.90
C PRO A 257 10.61 13.17 21.70
N ALA A 258 10.35 11.88 21.91
CA ALA A 258 10.18 10.90 20.84
C ALA A 258 8.91 11.14 20.02
N GLY A 259 7.80 11.49 20.67
CA GLY A 259 6.55 11.86 20.01
C GLY A 259 6.68 13.08 19.10
N ARG A 260 7.37 14.12 19.57
CA ARG A 260 7.69 15.30 18.76
C ARG A 260 8.61 14.95 17.60
N ALA A 261 9.70 14.23 17.86
CA ALA A 261 10.65 13.80 16.84
C ALA A 261 9.97 13.02 15.71
N LEU A 262 9.11 12.05 16.05
CA LEU A 262 8.35 11.28 15.06
C LEU A 262 7.36 12.17 14.29
N GLY A 263 6.58 12.99 15.00
CA GLY A 263 5.58 13.87 14.37
C GLY A 263 6.21 14.88 13.40
N GLU A 264 7.30 15.53 13.81
CA GLU A 264 8.06 16.47 12.99
C GLU A 264 8.67 15.77 11.76
N CYS A 265 9.27 14.59 11.96
CA CYS A 265 9.91 13.86 10.87
C CYS A 265 8.89 13.40 9.82
N LEU A 266 7.78 12.78 10.24
CA LEU A 266 6.73 12.31 9.31
C LEU A 266 6.04 13.47 8.59
N ALA A 267 5.85 14.61 9.25
CA ALA A 267 5.27 15.81 8.62
C ALA A 267 6.21 16.46 7.59
N ALA A 268 7.53 16.31 7.78
CA ALA A 268 8.55 16.87 6.90
C ALA A 268 9.04 15.89 5.82
N ALA A 269 8.57 14.64 5.81
CA ALA A 269 8.97 13.65 4.81
C ALA A 269 8.43 14.04 3.42
N GLU A 270 9.34 14.37 2.50
CA GLU A 270 8.95 14.94 1.19
C GLU A 270 8.59 13.86 0.15
N MET A 271 9.22 12.68 0.24
CA MET A 271 9.15 11.65 -0.82
C MET A 271 8.08 10.59 -0.57
N GLU A 272 7.90 10.18 0.68
CA GLU A 272 7.00 9.10 1.06
C GLU A 272 6.08 9.58 2.18
N VAL A 273 4.83 9.86 1.83
CA VAL A 273 3.79 10.14 2.81
C VAL A 273 3.34 8.84 3.47
N VAL A 274 3.27 8.85 4.79
CA VAL A 274 2.83 7.71 5.59
C VAL A 274 1.33 7.82 5.87
N PRO A 275 0.49 6.88 5.38
CA PRO A 275 -0.92 6.83 5.73
C PRO A 275 -1.10 6.75 7.25
N ASP A 276 -2.05 7.51 7.79
CA ASP A 276 -2.31 7.59 9.23
C ASP A 276 -1.10 8.06 10.08
N ALA A 277 -0.21 8.92 9.55
CA ALA A 277 0.98 9.40 10.28
C ALA A 277 0.71 9.87 11.73
N ALA A 278 -0.45 10.49 11.99
CA ALA A 278 -0.85 10.93 13.32
C ALA A 278 -1.12 9.78 14.32
N ALA A 279 -1.36 8.57 13.83
CA ALA A 279 -1.72 7.40 14.62
C ALA A 279 -0.53 6.52 15.03
N TYR A 280 0.69 6.81 14.54
CA TYR A 280 1.90 6.06 14.92
C TYR A 280 2.39 6.44 16.31
N ALA A 281 2.44 5.47 17.22
CA ALA A 281 3.06 5.62 18.53
C ALA A 281 4.59 5.73 18.39
N PRO A 282 5.24 6.67 19.09
CA PRO A 282 6.69 6.83 18.99
C PRO A 282 7.45 5.66 19.63
N GLY A 283 8.50 5.21 18.95
CA GLY A 283 9.43 4.17 19.38
C GLY A 283 10.81 4.73 19.79
N PRO A 284 11.88 3.93 19.64
CA PRO A 284 13.24 4.39 19.92
C PRO A 284 13.66 5.55 19.04
N VAL A 285 14.51 6.43 19.60
CA VAL A 285 15.11 7.57 18.91
C VAL A 285 16.63 7.43 18.97
N LEU A 286 17.28 7.52 17.82
CA LEU A 286 18.71 7.70 17.70
C LEU A 286 19.01 9.14 17.29
N GLU A 287 19.91 9.80 18.00
CA GLU A 287 20.40 11.13 17.64
C GLU A 287 21.92 11.16 17.78
N ALA A 288 22.61 11.65 16.75
CA ALA A 288 24.05 11.88 16.77
C ALA A 288 24.42 12.85 15.65
N ASP A 289 25.25 13.87 15.94
CA ASP A 289 25.88 14.74 14.93
C ASP A 289 24.91 15.41 13.95
N GLY A 290 23.70 15.76 14.43
CA GLY A 290 22.64 16.35 13.60
C GLY A 290 21.84 15.36 12.76
N TYR A 291 22.16 14.06 12.84
CA TYR A 291 21.35 12.98 12.32
C TYR A 291 20.37 12.49 13.37
N ARG A 292 19.16 12.16 12.93
CA ARG A 292 18.11 11.61 13.79
C ARG A 292 17.43 10.46 13.08
N VAL A 293 17.16 9.37 13.80
CA VAL A 293 16.30 8.27 13.35
C VAL A 293 15.28 8.03 14.45
N VAL A 294 14.00 8.01 14.08
CA VAL A 294 12.90 7.73 15.00
C VAL A 294 12.00 6.68 14.39
N LEU A 295 11.66 5.67 15.19
CA LEU A 295 10.75 4.62 14.77
C LEU A 295 9.34 4.96 15.26
N GLY A 296 8.34 4.45 14.55
CA GLY A 296 6.95 4.52 15.00
C GLY A 296 6.20 3.24 14.66
N ARG A 297 5.21 2.89 15.49
CA ARG A 297 4.35 1.73 15.25
C ARG A 297 2.87 2.11 15.24
N HIS A 298 2.14 1.50 14.32
CA HIS A 298 0.68 1.52 14.30
C HIS A 298 0.18 0.14 13.89
N ASP A 299 -0.35 -0.59 14.87
CA ASP A 299 -0.68 -2.02 14.75
C ASP A 299 0.54 -2.86 14.31
N GLU A 300 0.41 -3.59 13.21
CA GLU A 300 1.48 -4.39 12.59
C GLU A 300 2.47 -3.53 11.78
N ARG A 301 2.10 -2.28 11.45
CA ARG A 301 2.91 -1.39 10.61
C ARG A 301 3.98 -0.70 11.44
N VAL A 302 5.19 -0.68 10.92
CA VAL A 302 6.32 0.05 11.49
C VAL A 302 6.82 1.06 10.46
N VAL A 303 7.17 2.25 10.91
CA VAL A 303 7.82 3.27 10.09
C VAL A 303 9.16 3.61 10.71
N VAL A 304 10.17 3.79 9.86
CA VAL A 304 11.43 4.44 10.23
C VAL A 304 11.41 5.83 9.60
N CYS A 305 11.64 6.87 10.38
CA CYS A 305 11.79 8.22 9.85
C CYS A 305 13.17 8.76 10.20
N ALA A 306 13.92 9.15 9.19
CA ALA A 306 15.27 9.67 9.33
C ALA A 306 15.29 11.14 8.94
N THR A 307 15.96 11.96 9.77
CA THR A 307 16.24 13.37 9.49
C THR A 307 17.74 13.58 9.44
N GLN A 308 18.21 14.26 8.40
CA GLN A 308 19.62 14.63 8.23
C GLN A 308 19.76 16.07 7.74
N PRO A 309 20.94 16.70 7.91
CA PRO A 309 21.21 18.00 7.31
C PRO A 309 21.06 17.94 5.78
N ASP A 310 20.37 18.91 5.20
CA ASP A 310 20.22 19.04 3.75
C ASP A 310 21.41 19.82 3.17
N ARG A 311 22.31 19.12 2.48
CA ARG A 311 23.49 19.77 1.87
C ARG A 311 23.16 20.61 0.64
N LYS A 312 22.10 20.27 -0.09
CA LYS A 312 21.64 21.07 -1.23
C LYS A 312 21.01 22.39 -0.75
N ARG A 313 20.50 22.42 0.49
CA ARG A 313 19.87 23.59 1.12
C ARG A 313 20.51 23.87 2.49
N PRO A 314 21.67 24.55 2.56
CA PRO A 314 22.35 24.82 3.83
C PRO A 314 21.44 25.44 4.90
N GLY A 315 21.47 24.88 6.11
CA GLY A 315 20.61 25.29 7.23
C GLY A 315 19.21 24.67 7.23
N LYS A 316 18.89 23.81 6.25
CA LYS A 316 17.68 22.98 6.24
C LYS A 316 18.01 21.53 6.57
N THR A 317 16.97 20.77 6.87
CA THR A 317 17.03 19.32 7.07
C THR A 317 16.21 18.62 6.01
N LYS A 318 16.64 17.43 5.59
CA LYS A 318 15.88 16.50 4.76
C LYS A 318 15.35 15.39 5.66
N SER A 319 14.05 15.15 5.63
CA SER A 319 13.41 14.01 6.28
C SER A 319 12.96 13.00 5.24
N THR A 320 13.23 11.73 5.51
CA THR A 320 12.79 10.59 4.70
C THR A 320 12.08 9.61 5.60
N SER A 321 10.89 9.17 5.21
CA SER A 321 10.19 8.08 5.86
C SER A 321 10.40 6.80 5.05
N TYR A 322 10.49 5.68 5.75
CA TYR A 322 10.57 4.34 5.19
C TYR A 322 9.49 3.53 5.88
N LEU A 323 8.44 3.20 5.13
CA LEU A 323 7.41 2.31 5.66
C LEU A 323 7.87 0.86 5.52
N ASP A 324 7.65 0.08 6.57
CA ASP A 324 7.98 -1.34 6.54
C ASP A 324 6.99 -2.12 5.66
N PHE A 325 7.40 -2.38 4.43
CA PHE A 325 6.64 -3.18 3.48
C PHE A 325 6.87 -4.66 3.74
N THR A 326 6.06 -5.21 4.65
CA THR A 326 5.95 -6.65 4.77
C THR A 326 4.70 -7.15 4.09
N GLY A 327 4.82 -8.33 3.47
CA GLY A 327 3.66 -9.05 2.94
C GLY A 327 2.64 -9.37 4.05
N PRO A 328 1.54 -10.06 3.71
CA PRO A 328 0.40 -10.25 4.63
C PRO A 328 0.73 -10.97 5.95
N GLN A 329 1.91 -11.59 6.07
CA GLN A 329 2.40 -12.22 7.30
C GLN A 329 3.88 -11.85 7.49
N PRO A 330 4.18 -10.72 8.16
CA PRO A 330 5.55 -10.39 8.51
C PRO A 330 6.18 -11.47 9.40
N PRO A 331 7.48 -11.78 9.23
CA PRO A 331 8.20 -12.55 10.23
C PRO A 331 8.22 -11.78 11.56
N PRO A 332 8.25 -12.50 12.70
CA PRO A 332 8.18 -11.90 14.03
C PRO A 332 9.38 -11.00 14.37
N ALA A 333 10.51 -11.20 13.68
CA ALA A 333 11.67 -10.32 13.72
C ALA A 333 12.17 -10.04 12.31
N ARG A 334 12.54 -8.79 12.03
CA ARG A 334 13.04 -8.34 10.73
C ARG A 334 13.77 -7.02 10.83
N THR A 335 14.74 -6.83 9.93
CA THR A 335 15.39 -5.54 9.71
C THR A 335 14.41 -4.57 9.07
N LEU A 336 14.44 -3.32 9.52
CA LEU A 336 13.70 -2.23 8.92
C LEU A 336 14.67 -1.42 8.06
N ILE A 337 14.23 -1.05 6.85
CA ILE A 337 15.06 -0.34 5.88
C ILE A 337 15.24 1.11 6.32
N VAL A 338 16.48 1.58 6.28
CA VAL A 338 16.85 2.97 6.50
C VAL A 338 18.22 3.21 5.87
N ASP A 339 18.37 4.35 5.19
CA ASP A 339 19.61 4.65 4.49
C ASP A 339 20.75 4.99 5.47
N THR A 340 21.98 4.82 4.99
CA THR A 340 23.15 5.41 5.65
C THR A 340 23.05 6.93 5.61
N LEU A 341 23.01 7.55 6.78
CA LEU A 341 22.90 9.00 6.90
C LEU A 341 24.28 9.65 6.74
N GLY A 342 24.34 10.67 5.88
CA GLY A 342 25.62 11.28 5.50
C GLY A 342 26.57 10.28 4.82
N GLY A 343 26.07 9.45 3.91
CA GLY A 343 26.90 8.64 3.01
C GLY A 343 27.53 9.48 1.87
N THR A 344 28.29 8.81 1.00
CA THR A 344 28.90 9.44 -0.18
C THR A 344 27.86 9.94 -1.18
N GLU A 345 26.73 9.24 -1.29
CA GLU A 345 25.56 9.70 -2.07
C GLU A 345 24.94 10.98 -1.52
N SER A 346 25.19 11.28 -0.24
CA SER A 346 24.77 12.50 0.44
C SER A 346 25.88 13.57 0.49
N GLU A 347 27.01 13.37 -0.20
CA GLU A 347 28.18 14.27 -0.21
C GLU A 347 28.76 14.58 1.18
N ALA A 348 28.84 13.58 2.05
CA ALA A 348 29.31 13.81 3.42
C ALA A 348 30.82 13.94 3.60
N GLU A 349 31.19 14.74 4.61
CA GLU A 349 32.52 14.70 5.18
C GLU A 349 32.84 13.24 5.56
N GLN A 350 33.97 12.76 5.05
CA GLN A 350 34.45 11.41 5.33
C GLN A 350 34.51 11.18 6.85
N GLY A 351 33.99 10.03 7.30
CA GLY A 351 33.98 9.64 8.71
C GLY A 351 32.80 10.16 9.55
N LYS A 352 31.96 11.06 9.00
CA LYS A 352 30.73 11.53 9.69
C LYS A 352 29.47 10.74 9.34
N ALA A 353 29.58 9.75 8.45
CA ALA A 353 28.47 8.86 8.14
C ALA A 353 27.97 8.15 9.41
N ARG A 354 26.66 7.99 9.52
CA ARG A 354 26.00 7.24 10.59
C ARG A 354 25.12 6.17 9.96
N ARG A 355 25.27 4.94 10.46
CA ARG A 355 24.59 3.77 9.93
C ARG A 355 23.64 3.28 11.02
N PRO A 356 22.35 3.54 10.93
CA PRO A 356 21.40 3.00 11.87
C PRO A 356 21.16 1.51 11.57
N PHE A 357 21.16 0.67 12.60
CA PHE A 357 20.55 -0.65 12.56
C PHE A 357 19.19 -0.54 13.25
N THR A 358 18.13 -0.86 12.51
CA THR A 358 16.75 -0.79 13.01
C THR A 358 16.04 -2.11 12.75
N ALA A 359 15.25 -2.57 13.72
CA ALA A 359 14.52 -3.82 13.57
C ALA A 359 13.16 -3.79 14.28
N ALA A 360 12.21 -4.52 13.70
CA ALA A 360 11.01 -4.96 14.40
C ALA A 360 11.29 -6.33 15.02
N LEU A 361 10.84 -6.52 16.24
CA LEU A 361 11.00 -7.69 17.11
C LEU A 361 9.63 -8.07 17.69
N PRO A 362 9.50 -9.24 18.35
CA PRO A 362 8.28 -9.58 19.09
C PRO A 362 7.90 -8.45 20.06
N THR A 363 6.63 -8.07 20.09
CA THR A 363 6.12 -6.96 20.92
C THR A 363 6.31 -7.19 22.43
N THR A 364 6.55 -8.44 22.84
CA THR A 364 6.88 -8.78 24.23
C THR A 364 8.33 -8.50 24.61
N ALA A 365 9.21 -8.21 23.64
CA ALA A 365 10.61 -7.88 23.90
C ALA A 365 10.73 -6.49 24.55
N THR A 366 11.59 -6.39 25.57
CA THR A 366 11.93 -5.14 26.27
C THR A 366 13.41 -4.78 26.17
N LYS A 367 14.27 -5.75 25.85
CA LYS A 367 15.72 -5.58 25.67
C LYS A 367 16.20 -6.40 24.47
N ALA A 368 17.20 -5.91 23.76
CA ALA A 368 17.87 -6.66 22.71
C ALA A 368 19.39 -6.48 22.78
N THR A 369 20.12 -7.59 22.62
CA THR A 369 21.56 -7.57 22.35
C THR A 369 21.75 -7.74 20.85
N ILE A 370 22.38 -6.74 20.21
CA ILE A 370 22.76 -6.76 18.80
C ILE A 370 24.26 -7.00 18.72
N ASP A 371 24.65 -8.16 18.22
CA ASP A 371 26.04 -8.54 17.99
C ASP A 371 26.39 -8.34 16.52
N PHE A 372 27.31 -7.40 16.27
CA PHE A 372 27.82 -7.05 14.94
C PHE A 372 28.99 -7.95 14.51
N GLY A 373 29.33 -8.96 15.31
CA GLY A 373 30.54 -9.76 15.14
C GLY A 373 31.76 -9.10 15.74
N ILE A 374 32.93 -9.76 15.58
CA ILE A 374 34.25 -9.29 16.02
C ILE A 374 34.31 -8.84 17.50
N GLY A 375 33.47 -9.42 18.37
CA GLY A 375 33.40 -9.07 19.79
C GLY A 375 32.73 -7.71 20.08
N THR A 376 32.04 -7.13 19.10
CA THR A 376 31.33 -5.86 19.26
C THR A 376 29.82 -6.11 19.33
N SER A 377 29.26 -5.89 20.52
CA SER A 377 27.81 -5.97 20.74
C SER A 377 27.28 -4.72 21.43
N VAL A 378 26.02 -4.40 21.17
CA VAL A 378 25.29 -3.30 21.80
C VAL A 378 24.04 -3.86 22.46
N GLU A 379 23.80 -3.49 23.71
CA GLU A 379 22.50 -3.69 24.35
C GLU A 379 21.65 -2.44 24.11
N ALA A 380 20.42 -2.64 23.64
CA ALA A 380 19.46 -1.57 23.36
C ALA A 380 18.10 -1.88 23.99
N ASP A 381 17.39 -0.82 24.36
CA ASP A 381 15.99 -0.91 24.78
C ASP A 381 15.09 -1.23 23.58
N VAL A 382 14.09 -2.06 23.83
CA VAL A 382 13.04 -2.36 22.85
C VAL A 382 11.76 -1.65 23.31
N VAL A 383 11.21 -0.80 22.45
CA VAL A 383 9.97 -0.06 22.73
C VAL A 383 8.92 -0.52 21.74
N ASP A 384 7.85 -1.14 22.24
CA ASP A 384 6.74 -1.67 21.43
C ASP A 384 7.22 -2.59 20.28
N GLY A 385 8.15 -3.49 20.61
CA GLY A 385 8.76 -4.40 19.63
C GLY A 385 9.64 -3.71 18.58
N MET A 386 10.08 -2.47 18.79
CA MET A 386 11.02 -1.77 17.91
C MET A 386 12.35 -1.54 18.61
N VAL A 387 13.46 -1.70 17.88
CA VAL A 387 14.81 -1.42 18.38
C VAL A 387 15.60 -0.63 17.35
N ALA A 388 16.47 0.25 17.83
CA ALA A 388 17.40 1.01 17.01
C ALA A 388 18.75 1.15 17.72
N THR A 389 19.85 1.07 16.98
CA THR A 389 21.20 1.42 17.45
C THR A 389 22.05 1.94 16.30
N TRP A 390 23.09 2.72 16.59
CA TRP A 390 24.14 3.00 15.59
C TRP A 390 25.04 1.78 15.41
N VAL A 391 25.31 1.42 14.16
CA VAL A 391 26.33 0.43 13.80
C VAL A 391 27.71 1.01 14.17
N PRO A 392 28.55 0.27 14.91
CA PRO A 392 29.89 0.71 15.26
C PRO A 392 30.74 1.03 14.01
N GLN A 393 31.54 2.11 14.08
CA GLN A 393 32.28 2.62 12.92
C GLN A 393 33.35 1.66 12.38
N ASN A 394 33.83 0.73 13.21
CA ASN A 394 34.82 -0.29 12.85
C ASN A 394 34.23 -1.48 12.07
N ILE A 395 32.90 -1.53 11.87
CA ILE A 395 32.24 -2.60 11.12
C ILE A 395 32.27 -2.30 9.62
N HIS A 396 32.85 -3.23 8.85
CA HIS A 396 32.79 -3.20 7.40
C HIS A 396 31.43 -3.67 6.91
N LEU A 397 30.83 -2.93 5.96
CA LEU A 397 29.52 -3.28 5.41
C LEU A 397 29.71 -4.20 4.21
N ASP A 398 29.41 -5.48 4.40
CA ASP A 398 29.02 -6.36 3.31
C ASP A 398 27.49 -6.21 3.12
N PRO A 399 26.96 -6.02 1.90
CA PRO A 399 25.52 -6.02 1.63
C PRO A 399 24.81 -7.30 2.12
N LEU A 400 25.53 -8.40 2.28
CA LEU A 400 25.03 -9.66 2.81
C LEU A 400 25.36 -9.87 4.30
N ALA A 401 25.93 -8.85 4.96
CA ALA A 401 26.23 -8.91 6.38
C ALA A 401 24.98 -9.17 7.20
N LYS A 402 25.12 -10.09 8.17
CA LYS A 402 24.09 -10.40 9.14
C LYS A 402 24.57 -10.02 10.52
N VAL A 403 23.66 -9.53 11.34
CA VAL A 403 23.87 -9.32 12.77
C VAL A 403 23.10 -10.35 13.56
N HIS A 404 23.68 -10.83 14.64
CA HIS A 404 22.98 -11.72 15.55
C HIS A 404 22.20 -10.88 16.57
N VAL A 405 20.91 -11.14 16.72
CA VAL A 405 20.02 -10.40 17.60
C VAL A 405 19.39 -11.36 18.59
N ARG A 406 19.56 -11.05 19.87
CA ARG A 406 18.95 -11.78 20.98
C ARG A 406 18.05 -10.84 21.77
N ALA A 407 16.74 -11.01 21.62
CA ALA A 407 15.72 -10.21 22.30
C ALA A 407 15.15 -10.94 23.51
N ARG A 408 14.91 -10.20 24.60
CA ARG A 408 14.39 -10.71 25.86
C ARG A 408 13.17 -9.92 26.31
N ASP A 409 12.23 -10.59 26.96
CA ASP A 409 11.08 -9.95 27.61
C ASP A 409 11.45 -9.36 29.00
N ALA A 410 10.46 -8.79 29.67
CA ALA A 410 10.61 -8.17 30.98
C ALA A 410 11.05 -9.15 32.08
N GLN A 411 10.85 -10.46 31.88
CA GLN A 411 11.28 -11.51 32.80
C GLN A 411 12.68 -12.05 32.44
N GLY A 412 13.32 -11.49 31.41
CA GLY A 412 14.62 -11.93 30.92
C GLY A 412 14.56 -13.20 30.07
N LYS A 413 13.37 -13.71 29.74
CA LYS A 413 13.22 -14.87 28.86
C LYS A 413 13.48 -14.45 27.42
N VAL A 414 14.22 -15.28 26.70
CA VAL A 414 14.52 -15.06 25.29
C VAL A 414 13.25 -15.26 24.47
N VAL A 415 12.84 -14.21 23.75
CA VAL A 415 11.67 -14.23 22.86
C VAL A 415 12.06 -14.23 21.38
N TYR A 416 13.30 -13.89 21.08
CA TYR A 416 13.91 -14.05 19.77
C TYR A 416 15.42 -14.26 19.91
N ASP A 417 15.97 -15.16 19.10
CA ASP A 417 17.39 -15.47 19.04
C ASP A 417 17.70 -15.91 17.60
N GLY A 418 18.32 -15.05 16.81
CA GLY A 418 18.50 -15.30 15.38
C GLY A 418 19.30 -14.22 14.69
N SER A 419 19.55 -14.41 13.39
CA SER A 419 20.29 -13.44 12.57
C SER A 419 19.36 -12.61 11.71
N LEU A 420 19.59 -11.30 11.68
CA LEU A 420 18.91 -10.34 10.81
C LEU A 420 19.91 -9.72 9.83
N MET A 421 19.43 -9.23 8.68
CA MET A 421 20.28 -8.50 7.74
C MET A 421 20.73 -7.18 8.37
N LEU A 422 21.96 -6.76 8.13
CA LEU A 422 22.43 -5.48 8.65
C LEU A 422 21.78 -4.29 7.94
N MET A 423 21.49 -4.42 6.64
CA MET A 423 20.82 -3.44 5.80
C MET A 423 19.88 -4.12 4.82
#